data_AF-A0A388LGF7-F1
#
_entry.id   AF-A0A388LGF7-F1
#
_cell.length_a   1.000
_cell.length_b   1.000
_cell.length_c   1.000
_cell.angle_alpha   90.00
_cell.angle_beta   90.00
_cell.angle_gamma   90.00
#
_symmetry.space_group_name_H-M   'P 1'
#
loop_
_entity.id
_entity.type
_entity.pdbx_description
1 polymer ?
#
loop_
_entity_poly.entity_id
_entity_poly.type
_entity_poly.pdbx_seq_one_letter_code
_entity_poly.pdbx_strand_id
1 'polypeptide(L)'
;MAATLAWREIIRGDAVNCFEQVHIRDVWLDRNQEAFGEEITRRTTRVYSVDVNDLPAVNLDVALGYAGDLLSHVLIWVTKLADDIPDDWSMLQHDIVGDIVLKSVEYLALEHAERPDMGAFYHIFLDWPLVGRGYLHGEIRL
;
A
#
# COMPACT_ATOMS: atom_id res chain seq x y z
N MET A 1 12.88 11.97 13.69
CA MET A 1 12.10 11.93 12.42
C MET A 1 10.63 11.85 12.79
N ALA A 2 9.74 12.52 12.06
CA ALA A 2 8.31 12.49 12.37
C ALA A 2 7.63 11.45 11.47
N ALA A 3 6.89 10.55 12.10
CA ALA A 3 5.94 9.65 11.49
C ALA A 3 4.57 9.91 12.12
N THR A 4 3.50 9.72 11.36
CA THR A 4 2.12 9.94 11.84
C THR A 4 1.33 8.64 11.67
N LEU A 5 0.57 8.24 12.69
CA LEU A 5 -0.32 7.08 12.58
C LEU A 5 -1.37 7.38 11.50
N ALA A 6 -1.31 6.64 10.39
CA ALA A 6 -2.21 6.76 9.27
C ALA A 6 -3.50 5.99 9.55
N TRP A 7 -3.36 4.70 9.90
CA TRP A 7 -4.46 3.84 10.33
C TRP A 7 -4.00 2.80 11.35
N ARG A 8 -4.97 2.24 12.07
CA ARG A 8 -4.81 1.17 13.06
C ARG A 8 -6.03 0.26 13.00
N GLU A 9 -5.82 -1.06 12.94
CA GLU A 9 -6.91 -2.04 12.94
C GLU A 9 -6.50 -3.33 13.68
N ILE A 10 -7.49 -4.15 14.06
CA ILE A 10 -7.25 -5.53 14.51
C ILE A 10 -7.56 -6.45 13.33
N ILE A 11 -6.52 -7.03 12.72
CA ILE A 11 -6.64 -7.94 11.59
C ILE A 11 -6.57 -9.37 12.11
N ARG A 12 -7.72 -10.06 12.13
CA ARG A 12 -7.87 -11.48 12.51
C ARG A 12 -7.36 -11.88 13.91
N GLY A 13 -7.05 -10.90 14.76
CA GLY A 13 -6.53 -11.09 16.12
C GLY A 13 -5.25 -10.29 16.38
N ASP A 14 -4.50 -9.97 15.32
CA ASP A 14 -3.26 -9.21 15.40
C ASP A 14 -3.52 -7.70 15.37
N ALA A 15 -2.80 -6.95 16.18
CA ALA A 15 -2.85 -5.49 16.20
C ALA A 15 -1.94 -4.93 15.12
N VAL A 16 -2.51 -4.21 14.14
CA VAL A 16 -1.76 -3.65 13.02
C VAL A 16 -1.78 -2.13 13.09
N ASN A 17 -0.60 -1.52 13.08
CA ASN A 17 -0.40 -0.08 13.10
C ASN A 17 0.35 0.35 11.84
N CYS A 18 -0.21 1.27 11.06
CA CYS A 18 0.41 1.81 9.86
C CYS A 18 0.78 3.27 10.07
N PHE A 19 2.05 3.61 9.89
CA PHE A 19 2.59 4.96 10.10
C PHE A 19 3.09 5.56 8.79
N GLU A 20 2.61 6.75 8.43
CA GLU A 20 3.16 7.50 7.30
C GLU A 20 4.46 8.20 7.71
N GLN A 21 5.52 7.97 6.93
CA GLN A 21 6.81 8.65 7.04
C GLN A 21 6.74 9.99 6.31
N VAL A 22 6.00 10.95 6.88
CA VAL A 22 5.67 12.26 6.27
C VAL A 22 6.89 13.03 5.74
N HIS A 23 8.07 12.81 6.33
CA HIS A 23 9.33 13.44 5.92
C HIS A 23 9.96 12.86 4.64
N ILE A 24 9.40 11.76 4.09
CA ILE A 24 9.78 11.11 2.83
C ILE A 24 8.66 11.27 1.77
N ARG A 25 7.56 11.97 2.10
CA ARG A 25 6.49 12.28 1.16
C ARG A 25 7.02 13.12 -0.01
N ASP A 26 6.58 12.78 -1.23
CA ASP A 26 6.97 13.40 -2.50
C ASP A 26 8.49 13.34 -2.82
N VAL A 27 9.23 12.46 -2.14
CA VAL A 27 10.61 12.10 -2.50
C VAL A 27 10.60 11.04 -3.60
N TRP A 28 11.58 11.10 -4.50
CA TRP A 28 11.78 10.10 -5.56
C TRP A 28 12.24 8.77 -4.95
N LEU A 29 11.43 7.71 -5.14
CA LEU A 29 11.52 6.40 -4.47
C LEU A 29 12.48 5.37 -5.13
N ASP A 30 13.02 5.66 -6.32
CA ASP A 30 13.75 4.69 -7.18
C ASP A 30 12.96 3.40 -7.54
N ARG A 31 11.62 3.49 -7.52
CA ARG A 31 10.66 2.44 -7.91
C ARG A 31 10.13 2.66 -9.33
N ASN A 32 9.67 1.61 -10.02
CA ASN A 32 9.15 1.74 -11.40
C ASN A 32 7.79 2.48 -11.48
N GLN A 33 7.83 3.81 -11.47
CA GLN A 33 6.66 4.68 -11.65
C GLN A 33 6.23 4.84 -13.13
N GLU A 34 6.80 4.09 -14.07
CA GLU A 34 6.32 4.06 -15.46
C GLU A 34 5.05 3.19 -15.62
N ALA A 35 4.65 2.46 -14.56
CA ALA A 35 3.40 1.68 -14.52
C ALA A 35 2.12 2.53 -14.37
N PHE A 36 2.22 3.86 -14.48
CA PHE A 36 1.06 4.76 -14.60
C PHE A 36 0.65 4.93 -16.06
N GLY A 37 -0.66 4.95 -16.33
CA GLY A 37 -1.20 5.26 -17.66
C GLY A 37 -0.93 6.70 -18.13
N GLU A 38 -1.13 6.94 -19.42
CA GLU A 38 -0.88 8.25 -20.08
C GLU A 38 -1.80 9.36 -19.55
N GLU A 39 -2.96 9.01 -19.02
CA GLU A 39 -3.94 9.89 -18.39
C GLU A 39 -3.49 10.51 -17.06
N ILE A 40 -2.39 10.02 -16.46
CA ILE A 40 -1.90 10.45 -15.15
C ILE A 40 -1.10 11.75 -15.24
N THR A 41 -1.81 12.86 -15.03
CA THR A 41 -1.28 14.24 -15.08
C THR A 41 -0.51 14.69 -13.84
N ARG A 42 -0.77 14.09 -12.67
CA ARG A 42 -0.09 14.43 -11.41
C ARG A 42 0.24 13.16 -10.63
N ARG A 43 1.38 13.15 -9.94
CA ARG A 43 1.86 12.04 -9.12
C ARG A 43 2.24 12.56 -7.73
N THR A 44 2.06 11.72 -6.71
CA THR A 44 2.45 11.96 -5.32
C THR A 44 3.05 10.67 -4.77
N THR A 45 4.12 10.75 -3.97
CA THR A 45 4.72 9.57 -3.33
C THR A 45 4.56 9.63 -1.81
N ARG A 46 4.36 8.47 -1.19
CA ARG A 46 4.25 8.31 0.26
C ARG A 46 4.98 7.04 0.66
N VAL A 47 5.50 7.01 1.88
CA VAL A 47 6.14 5.81 2.45
C VAL A 47 5.45 5.50 3.76
N TYR A 48 5.04 4.26 3.95
CA TYR A 48 4.44 3.77 5.18
C TYR A 48 5.29 2.66 5.79
N SER A 49 5.46 2.67 7.10
CA SER A 49 5.97 1.54 7.88
C SER A 49 4.82 0.90 8.63
N VAL A 50 4.68 -0.42 8.52
CA VAL A 50 3.60 -1.18 9.14
C VAL A 50 4.16 -2.14 10.18
N ASP A 51 3.67 -2.01 11.40
CA ASP A 51 3.99 -2.87 12.52
C ASP A 51 2.82 -3.83 12.80
N VAL A 52 3.12 -5.09 13.12
CA VAL A 52 2.18 -6.11 13.56
C VAL A 52 2.56 -6.53 14.98
N ASN A 53 1.63 -6.40 15.92
CA ASN A 53 1.86 -6.62 17.35
C ASN A 53 3.10 -5.86 17.89
N ASP A 54 3.23 -4.59 17.48
CA ASP A 54 4.34 -3.68 17.79
C ASP A 54 5.74 -4.14 17.29
N LEU A 55 5.78 -5.05 16.31
CA LEU A 55 7.00 -5.49 15.62
C LEU A 55 6.97 -5.07 14.13
N PRO A 56 8.07 -4.56 13.55
CA PRO A 56 8.12 -4.19 12.14
C PRO A 56 7.82 -5.36 11.21
N ALA A 57 6.81 -5.22 10.35
CA ALA A 57 6.36 -6.28 9.45
C ALA A 57 6.74 -5.97 8.00
N VAL A 58 6.25 -4.86 7.45
CA VAL A 58 6.47 -4.44 6.07
C VAL A 58 6.62 -2.93 5.94
N ASN A 59 7.38 -2.48 4.93
CA ASN A 59 7.28 -1.13 4.40
C ASN A 59 6.41 -1.14 3.13
N LEU A 60 5.69 -0.04 2.91
CA LEU A 60 4.89 0.22 1.72
C LEU A 60 5.38 1.51 1.07
N ASP A 61 6.06 1.43 -0.06
CA ASP A 61 6.30 2.60 -0.91
C ASP A 61 5.07 2.77 -1.82
N VAL A 62 4.38 3.90 -1.72
CA VAL A 62 3.12 4.15 -2.42
C VAL A 62 3.31 5.30 -3.40
N ALA A 63 2.94 5.09 -4.66
CA ALA A 63 2.79 6.14 -5.65
C ALA A 63 1.31 6.30 -6.01
N LEU A 64 0.80 7.53 -5.86
CA LEU A 64 -0.57 7.92 -6.17
C LEU A 64 -0.58 8.70 -7.49
N GLY A 65 -1.33 8.20 -8.47
CA GLY A 65 -1.52 8.79 -9.79
C GLY A 65 -2.91 9.43 -9.92
N TYR A 66 -2.95 10.67 -10.39
CA TYR A 66 -4.17 11.46 -10.52
C TYR A 66 -4.45 11.89 -11.96
N ALA A 67 -5.68 11.65 -12.40
CA ALA A 67 -6.26 12.23 -13.61
C ALA A 67 -6.88 13.59 -13.23
N GLY A 68 -6.13 14.67 -13.46
CA GLY A 68 -6.38 15.98 -12.87
C GLY A 68 -6.36 15.93 -11.33
N ASP A 69 -7.53 16.12 -10.74
CA ASP A 69 -7.76 16.15 -9.29
C ASP A 69 -8.33 14.83 -8.73
N LEU A 70 -8.63 13.85 -9.59
CA LEU A 70 -9.23 12.56 -9.22
C LEU A 70 -8.16 11.50 -9.02
N LEU A 71 -8.27 10.71 -7.95
CA LEU A 71 -7.38 9.56 -7.75
C LEU A 71 -7.76 8.47 -8.75
N SER A 72 -6.79 8.07 -9.59
CA SER A 72 -7.01 7.12 -10.68
C SER A 72 -6.15 5.86 -10.51
N HIS A 73 -4.91 5.98 -10.03
CA HIS A 73 -4.00 4.85 -9.88
C HIS A 73 -3.32 4.84 -8.51
N VAL A 74 -3.21 3.65 -7.90
CA VAL A 74 -2.44 3.41 -6.67
C VAL A 74 -1.44 2.29 -6.91
N LEU A 75 -0.15 2.63 -6.99
CA LEU A 75 0.93 1.65 -7.09
C LEU A 75 1.56 1.49 -5.70
N ILE A 76 1.72 0.25 -5.23
CA ILE A 76 2.38 -0.03 -3.93
C ILE A 76 3.47 -1.06 -4.11
N TRP A 77 4.69 -0.76 -3.64
CA TRP A 77 5.76 -1.72 -3.46
C TRP A 77 5.81 -2.17 -2.00
N VAL A 78 5.80 -3.47 -1.77
CA VAL A 78 5.80 -4.08 -0.43
C VAL A 78 7.15 -4.72 -0.16
N THR A 79 7.84 -4.23 0.87
CA THR A 79 9.12 -4.79 1.33
C THR A 79 8.94 -5.45 2.69
N LYS A 80 9.24 -6.75 2.79
CA LYS A 80 9.27 -7.50 4.07
C LYS A 80 10.41 -7.02 4.96
N LEU A 81 10.17 -6.90 6.28
CA LEU A 81 11.16 -6.42 7.25
C LEU A 81 11.58 -7.45 8.32
N ALA A 82 10.72 -8.41 8.66
CA ALA A 82 10.98 -9.41 9.70
C ALA A 82 10.71 -10.83 9.21
N ASP A 83 11.55 -11.78 9.59
CA ASP A 83 11.50 -13.18 9.14
C ASP A 83 10.17 -13.88 9.47
N ASP A 84 9.53 -13.50 10.58
CA ASP A 84 8.23 -14.03 11.03
C ASP A 84 7.06 -13.72 10.07
N ILE A 85 7.22 -12.76 9.15
CA ILE A 85 6.25 -12.51 8.07
C ILE A 85 6.45 -13.56 6.96
N PRO A 86 5.47 -14.42 6.64
CA PRO A 86 5.70 -15.48 5.66
C PRO A 86 5.91 -14.98 4.23
N ASP A 87 6.88 -15.57 3.54
CA ASP A 87 7.19 -15.28 2.14
C ASP A 87 6.03 -15.70 1.22
N ASP A 88 5.61 -16.96 1.36
CA ASP A 88 4.49 -17.57 0.65
C ASP A 88 3.20 -17.51 1.49
N TRP A 89 2.09 -17.32 0.79
CA TRP A 89 0.74 -17.19 1.33
C TRP A 89 -0.17 -18.37 0.97
N SER A 90 0.21 -19.17 -0.05
CA SER A 90 -0.65 -20.17 -0.69
C SER A 90 -1.14 -21.30 0.23
N MET A 91 -0.37 -21.59 1.29
CA MET A 91 -0.67 -22.59 2.31
C MET A 91 -1.07 -21.98 3.66
N LEU A 92 -1.10 -20.65 3.78
CA LEU A 92 -1.51 -19.98 5.01
C LEU A 92 -3.02 -20.02 5.15
N GLN A 93 -3.50 -20.12 6.39
CA GLN A 93 -4.91 -19.89 6.70
C GLN A 93 -5.30 -18.42 6.46
N HIS A 94 -4.35 -17.49 6.68
CA HIS A 94 -4.52 -16.04 6.65
C HIS A 94 -3.26 -15.39 6.05
N ASP A 95 -3.41 -14.52 5.05
CA ASP A 95 -2.30 -13.77 4.46
C ASP A 95 -2.25 -12.36 5.04
N ILE A 96 -1.51 -12.20 6.13
CA ILE A 96 -1.38 -10.91 6.85
C ILE A 96 -0.84 -9.79 5.94
N VAL A 97 0.06 -10.10 5.01
CA VAL A 97 0.59 -9.12 4.04
C VAL A 97 -0.52 -8.66 3.10
N GLY A 98 -1.33 -9.60 2.61
CA GLY A 98 -2.48 -9.29 1.79
C GLY A 98 -3.54 -8.46 2.51
N ASP A 99 -3.88 -8.82 3.75
CA ASP A 99 -4.82 -8.04 4.56
C ASP A 99 -4.29 -6.61 4.84
N ILE A 100 -2.99 -6.44 5.16
CA ILE A 100 -2.33 -5.12 5.32
C ILE A 100 -2.43 -4.26 4.06
N VAL A 101 -2.17 -4.86 2.90
CA VAL A 101 -2.21 -4.16 1.60
C VAL A 101 -3.63 -3.73 1.27
N LEU A 102 -4.61 -4.63 1.41
CA LEU A 102 -6.02 -4.31 1.16
C LEU A 102 -6.52 -3.21 2.10
N LYS A 103 -6.12 -3.23 3.38
CA LYS A 103 -6.45 -2.16 4.33
C LYS A 103 -5.78 -0.83 4.03
N SER A 104 -4.56 -0.85 3.48
CA SER A 104 -3.91 0.37 3.00
C SER A 104 -4.60 0.95 1.75
N VAL A 105 -5.08 0.09 0.85
CA VAL A 105 -5.89 0.53 -0.32
C VAL A 105 -7.24 1.10 0.13
N GLU A 106 -7.95 0.43 1.05
CA GLU A 106 -9.21 0.93 1.64
C GLU A 106 -9.00 2.30 2.30
N TYR A 107 -7.96 2.45 3.12
CA TYR A 107 -7.61 3.72 3.76
C TYR A 107 -7.33 4.84 2.74
N LEU A 108 -6.50 4.57 1.72
CA LEU A 108 -6.19 5.56 0.68
C LEU A 108 -7.43 5.93 -0.14
N ALA A 109 -8.30 4.97 -0.43
CA ALA A 109 -9.56 5.21 -1.12
C ALA A 109 -10.51 6.08 -0.27
N LEU A 110 -10.61 5.81 1.04
CA LEU A 110 -11.41 6.60 1.98
C LEU A 110 -10.88 8.04 2.15
N GLU A 111 -9.55 8.22 2.21
CA GLU A 111 -8.91 9.54 2.23
C GLU A 111 -9.25 10.37 0.98
N HIS A 112 -9.51 9.71 -0.16
CA HIS A 112 -9.83 10.32 -1.45
C HIS A 112 -11.30 10.12 -1.86
N ALA A 113 -12.20 9.74 -0.93
CA ALA A 113 -13.55 9.23 -1.25
C ALA A 113 -14.48 10.23 -1.97
N GLU A 114 -14.21 11.54 -1.88
CA GLU A 114 -14.94 12.56 -2.63
C GLU A 114 -14.50 12.65 -4.12
N ARG A 115 -13.44 11.94 -4.52
CA ARG A 115 -12.73 12.10 -5.80
C ARG A 115 -12.09 10.83 -6.42
N PRO A 116 -12.64 9.60 -6.31
CA PRO A 116 -12.18 8.51 -7.16
C PRO A 116 -12.58 8.78 -8.63
N ASP A 117 -11.67 8.53 -9.56
CA ASP A 117 -12.01 8.48 -10.98
C ASP A 117 -12.85 7.22 -11.31
N MET A 118 -13.64 7.25 -12.38
CA MET A 118 -14.43 6.09 -12.80
C MET A 118 -13.51 4.96 -13.25
N GLY A 119 -13.35 3.95 -12.39
CA GLY A 119 -12.49 2.79 -12.63
C GLY A 119 -11.07 2.94 -12.08
N ALA A 120 -10.87 3.75 -11.05
CA ALA A 120 -9.60 3.83 -10.34
C ALA A 120 -9.07 2.43 -9.94
N PHE A 121 -7.77 2.17 -10.11
CA PHE A 121 -7.18 0.84 -9.99
C PHE A 121 -5.95 0.83 -9.06
N TYR A 122 -5.69 -0.30 -8.41
CA TYR A 122 -4.49 -0.49 -7.61
C TYR A 122 -3.64 -1.68 -8.10
N HIS A 123 -2.33 -1.52 -8.09
CA HIS A 123 -1.37 -2.54 -8.52
C HIS A 123 -0.25 -2.69 -7.49
N ILE A 124 0.05 -3.94 -7.12
CA ILE A 124 0.95 -4.26 -6.02
C ILE A 124 2.18 -4.99 -6.52
N PHE A 125 3.35 -4.46 -6.20
CA PHE A 125 4.64 -5.07 -6.46
C PHE A 125 5.17 -5.64 -5.14
N LEU A 126 5.60 -6.89 -5.15
CA LEU A 126 6.16 -7.56 -3.99
C LEU A 126 7.66 -7.70 -4.17
N ASP A 127 8.45 -7.13 -3.26
CA ASP A 127 9.89 -7.34 -3.27
C ASP A 127 10.21 -8.76 -2.82
N TRP A 128 11.22 -9.37 -3.45
CA TRP A 128 11.78 -10.64 -2.96
C TRP A 128 12.20 -10.49 -1.49
N PRO A 129 11.84 -11.43 -0.59
CA PRO A 129 11.40 -12.81 -0.85
C PRO A 129 9.88 -13.04 -0.99
N LEU A 130 9.02 -12.01 -0.91
CA LEU A 130 7.56 -12.20 -0.93
C LEU A 130 7.08 -12.83 -2.26
N VAL A 131 6.36 -13.95 -2.16
CA VAL A 131 5.80 -14.67 -3.31
C VAL A 131 4.59 -13.91 -3.87
N GLY A 132 4.46 -13.91 -5.21
CA GLY A 132 3.41 -13.23 -5.96
C GLY A 132 1.99 -13.53 -5.46
N ARG A 133 1.20 -12.47 -5.23
CA ARG A 133 -0.19 -12.52 -4.74
C ARG A 133 -1.12 -11.96 -5.81
N GLY A 134 -1.46 -12.78 -6.81
CA GLY A 134 -2.21 -12.34 -8.00
C GLY A 134 -3.62 -11.78 -7.75
N TYR A 135 -4.14 -11.89 -6.52
CA TYR A 135 -5.41 -11.29 -6.10
C TYR A 135 -5.26 -9.85 -5.55
N LEU A 136 -4.04 -9.40 -5.27
CA LEU A 136 -3.74 -8.04 -4.78
C LEU A 136 -3.64 -7.03 -5.94
N HIS A 137 -4.53 -7.10 -6.91
CA HIS A 137 -4.61 -6.12 -7.99
C HIS A 137 -6.08 -6.00 -8.40
N GLY A 138 -6.59 -4.79 -8.59
CA GLY A 138 -8.00 -4.63 -8.95
C GLY A 138 -8.48 -3.19 -9.00
N GLU A 139 -9.75 -3.04 -9.37
CA GLU A 139 -10.48 -1.79 -9.20
C GLU A 139 -10.59 -1.45 -7.71
N ILE A 140 -10.37 -0.17 -7.39
CA ILE A 140 -10.67 0.40 -6.09
C ILE A 140 -12.19 0.54 -6.00
N ARG A 141 -12.80 -0.12 -5.02
CA ARG A 141 -14.24 -0.08 -4.76
C ARG A 141 -14.47 0.39 -3.33
N LEU A 142 -15.30 1.43 -3.20
CA LEU A 142 -15.80 1.99 -1.94
C LEU A 142 -17.20 1.45 -1.62
#